data_AF-A0A9X2FU12-F1
#
_entry.id   AF-A0A9X2FU12-F1
#
_cell.length_a   1.000
_cell.length_b   1.000
_cell.length_c   1.000
_cell.angle_alpha   90.00
_cell.angle_beta   90.00
_cell.angle_gamma   90.00
#
_symmetry.space_group_name_H-M   'P 1'
#
loop_
_entity.id
_entity.type
_entity.pdbx_description
1 polymer ?
#
loop_
_entity_poly.entity_id
_entity_poly.type
_entity_poly.pdbx_seq_one_letter_code
_entity_poly.pdbx_strand_id
1 'polypeptide(L)'
;GPQQAGLAPGPRLGDARAAGLILPEGGFAVHRFSMEIRPGSGREGALMLALALPPPVPRAREGAVWKMALRETVLQAPADLAAILHRMRLPAHEVEAFEPGQRLMLPGVSLAAIDLEDGGGRAVAKVRLGQFAGLRAVRLSQPEDASDGLPDGVREIPARPAARAG
;
A
#
# COMPACT_ATOMS: atom_id res chain seq x y z
N GLY A 1 15.11 -0.61 25.48
CA GLY A 1 15.78 -0.46 24.17
C GLY A 1 17.10 -1.20 24.22
N PRO A 2 17.55 -1.85 23.13
CA PRO A 2 18.81 -2.57 23.17
C PRO A 2 19.95 -1.57 23.35
N GLN A 3 20.84 -1.90 24.28
CA GLN A 3 22.00 -1.13 24.70
C GLN A 3 23.00 -1.09 23.55
N GLN A 4 23.32 0.11 23.05
CA GLN A 4 24.38 0.27 22.05
C GLN A 4 25.72 0.01 22.74
N ALA A 5 26.31 -1.15 22.49
CA ALA A 5 27.68 -1.44 22.90
C ALA A 5 28.62 -0.49 22.13
N GLY A 6 29.39 0.32 22.85
CA GLY A 6 30.34 1.25 22.27
C GLY A 6 31.44 0.52 21.50
N LEU A 7 31.91 1.11 20.40
CA LEU A 7 33.06 0.60 19.65
C LEU A 7 34.35 0.90 20.44
N ALA A 8 35.09 -0.12 20.83
CA ALA A 8 36.42 0.04 21.43
C ALA A 8 37.51 -0.23 20.37
N PRO A 9 38.59 0.56 20.32
CA PRO A 9 39.69 0.31 19.39
C PRO A 9 40.39 -1.01 19.74
N GLY A 10 40.52 -1.89 18.75
CA GLY A 10 41.32 -3.12 18.85
C GLY A 10 42.79 -2.90 18.50
N PRO A 11 43.64 -3.93 18.67
CA PRO A 11 45.05 -3.86 18.30
C PRO A 11 45.21 -3.66 16.78
N ARG A 12 46.25 -2.92 16.38
CA ARG A 12 46.62 -2.77 14.97
C ARG A 12 47.17 -4.10 14.46
N LEU A 13 46.56 -4.61 13.41
CA LEU A 13 46.99 -5.86 12.76
C LEU A 13 48.12 -5.55 11.76
N GLY A 14 49.17 -6.37 11.78
CA GLY A 14 50.34 -6.20 10.91
C GLY A 14 50.11 -6.71 9.48
N ASP A 15 49.24 -7.70 9.30
CA ASP A 15 48.96 -8.32 8.01
C ASP A 15 47.54 -8.92 7.94
N ALA A 16 47.16 -9.35 6.73
CA ALA A 16 45.85 -9.96 6.47
C ALA A 16 45.68 -11.35 7.11
N ARG A 17 46.77 -12.07 7.38
CA ARG A 17 46.71 -13.40 8.02
C ARG A 17 46.31 -13.26 9.48
N ALA A 18 46.86 -12.25 10.18
CA ALA A 18 46.49 -11.92 11.55
C ALA A 18 45.00 -11.53 11.65
N ALA A 19 44.49 -10.81 10.65
CA ALA A 19 43.06 -10.50 10.56
C ALA A 19 42.22 -11.80 10.50
N GLY A 20 42.57 -12.74 9.63
CA GLY A 20 41.86 -14.02 9.51
C GLY A 20 41.87 -14.90 10.78
N LEU A 21 42.83 -14.72 11.68
CA LEU A 21 42.93 -15.47 12.95
C LEU A 21 42.15 -14.81 14.10
N ILE A 22 41.97 -13.49 14.05
CA ILE A 22 41.38 -12.70 15.14
C ILE A 22 39.92 -12.35 14.87
N LEU A 23 39.54 -12.15 13.60
CA LEU A 23 38.14 -11.85 13.28
C LEU A 23 37.25 -13.04 13.67
N PRO A 24 36.12 -12.78 14.35
CA PRO A 24 35.16 -13.84 14.64
C PRO A 24 34.61 -14.41 13.34
N GLU A 25 34.37 -15.72 13.34
CA GLU A 25 33.71 -16.40 12.22
C GLU A 25 32.29 -15.86 12.06
N GLY A 26 31.95 -15.36 10.87
CA GLY A 26 30.66 -14.73 10.61
C GLY A 26 30.60 -13.94 9.31
N GLY A 27 29.40 -13.50 8.96
CA GLY A 27 29.20 -12.60 7.83
C GLY A 27 29.63 -11.17 8.19
N PHE A 28 30.25 -10.48 7.23
CA PHE A 28 30.61 -9.07 7.37
C PHE A 28 30.03 -8.25 6.22
N ALA A 29 29.46 -7.09 6.52
CA ALA A 29 29.18 -6.06 5.53
C ALA A 29 30.48 -5.27 5.26
N VAL A 30 30.96 -5.30 4.02
CA VAL A 30 32.23 -4.66 3.63
C VAL A 30 31.97 -3.41 2.80
N HIS A 31 32.50 -2.27 3.27
CA HIS A 31 32.47 -1.00 2.56
C HIS A 31 33.88 -0.58 2.17
N ARG A 32 34.10 -0.24 0.91
CA ARG A 32 35.39 0.19 0.37
C ARG A 32 35.28 1.63 -0.12
N PHE A 33 36.22 2.47 0.32
CA PHE A 33 36.32 3.87 -0.05
C PHE A 33 37.69 4.10 -0.69
N SER A 34 37.70 4.64 -1.91
CA SER A 34 38.93 5.19 -2.50
C SER A 34 39.07 6.64 -2.05
N MET A 35 40.28 7.04 -1.65
CA MET A 35 40.55 8.38 -1.14
C MET A 35 41.94 8.84 -1.52
N GLU A 36 42.10 10.15 -1.72
CA GLU A 36 43.42 10.74 -1.84
C GLU A 36 44.00 10.95 -0.43
N ILE A 37 45.17 10.37 -0.16
CA ILE A 37 45.80 10.38 1.17
C ILE A 37 46.19 11.82 1.58
N ARG A 38 46.48 12.68 0.60
CA ARG A 38 46.68 14.11 0.77
C ARG A 38 46.14 14.84 -0.45
N PRO A 39 45.35 15.91 -0.29
CA PRO A 39 44.82 16.68 -1.43
C PRO A 39 45.93 17.15 -2.38
N GLY A 40 45.77 16.88 -3.67
CA GLY A 40 46.70 17.31 -4.72
C GLY A 40 48.06 16.62 -4.71
N SER A 41 48.22 15.52 -3.96
CA SER A 41 49.44 14.73 -3.94
C SER A 41 49.49 13.62 -5.00
N GLY A 42 48.35 13.31 -5.62
CA GLY A 42 48.20 12.18 -6.55
C GLY A 42 48.33 10.81 -5.86
N ARG A 43 48.44 10.77 -4.52
CA ARG A 43 48.55 9.54 -3.75
C ARG A 43 47.17 9.03 -3.41
N GLU A 44 46.72 8.08 -4.19
CA GLU A 44 45.48 7.34 -3.91
C GLU A 44 45.71 6.26 -2.86
N GLY A 45 44.70 6.06 -2.02
CA GLY A 45 44.63 5.02 -1.00
C GLY A 45 43.22 4.46 -0.92
N ALA A 46 43.09 3.33 -0.24
CA ALA A 46 41.79 2.69 0.00
C ALA A 46 41.57 2.45 1.49
N LEU A 47 40.38 2.79 1.98
CA LEU A 47 39.87 2.41 3.29
C LEU A 47 38.84 1.30 3.12
N MET A 48 38.95 0.24 3.91
CA MET A 48 37.95 -0.82 4.00
C MET A 48 37.39 -0.87 5.42
N LEU A 49 36.06 -0.84 5.53
CA LEU A 49 35.33 -1.08 6.77
C LEU A 49 34.61 -2.43 6.66
N ALA A 50 34.85 -3.34 7.59
CA ALA A 50 34.15 -4.62 7.70
C ALA A 50 33.33 -4.63 9.01
N LEU A 51 32.01 -4.63 8.90
CA LEU A 51 31.08 -4.59 10.03
C LEU A 51 30.46 -5.96 10.23
N ALA A 52 30.52 -6.49 11.45
CA ALA A 52 29.93 -7.79 11.78
C ALA A 52 28.41 -7.74 11.53
N LEU A 53 27.92 -8.67 10.72
CA LEU A 53 26.48 -8.84 10.54
C LEU A 53 25.94 -9.53 11.79
N PRO A 54 24.88 -9.02 12.44
CA PRO A 54 24.25 -9.74 13.52
C PRO A 54 23.80 -11.12 13.03
N PRO A 55 23.84 -12.16 13.88
CA PRO A 55 23.33 -13.47 13.49
C PRO A 55 21.88 -13.31 13.01
N PRO A 56 21.46 -14.01 11.95
CA PRO A 56 20.10 -13.93 11.46
C PRO A 56 19.17 -14.39 12.58
N VAL A 57 18.55 -13.43 13.28
CA VAL A 57 17.44 -13.74 14.19
C VAL A 57 16.32 -14.30 13.33
N PRO A 58 15.75 -15.48 13.66
CA PRO A 58 14.62 -16.01 12.91
C PRO A 58 13.43 -15.06 13.06
N ARG A 59 13.27 -14.15 12.09
CA ARG A 59 12.11 -13.26 11.96
C ARG A 59 10.96 -14.06 11.36
N ALA A 60 10.45 -15.05 12.07
CA ALA A 60 9.41 -15.94 11.54
C ALA A 60 8.50 -16.46 12.66
N ARG A 61 7.43 -15.69 12.94
CA ARG A 61 6.08 -16.12 13.38
C ARG A 61 5.25 -14.91 13.83
N GLU A 62 5.82 -14.01 14.63
CA GLU A 62 5.10 -12.81 15.14
C GLU A 62 4.59 -11.89 14.02
N GLY A 63 5.40 -11.63 13.00
CA GLY A 63 4.98 -10.78 11.89
C GLY A 63 3.84 -11.37 11.05
N ALA A 64 3.70 -12.70 11.00
CA ALA A 64 2.60 -13.36 10.30
C ALA A 64 1.31 -13.34 11.13
N VAL A 65 1.43 -13.62 12.44
CA VAL A 65 0.30 -13.56 13.38
C VAL A 65 -0.26 -12.13 13.49
N TRP A 66 0.60 -11.12 13.60
CA TRP A 66 0.18 -9.72 13.63
C TRP A 66 -0.50 -9.29 12.32
N LYS A 67 0.05 -9.68 11.16
CA LYS A 67 -0.59 -9.40 9.86
C LYS A 67 -1.98 -10.03 9.74
N MET A 68 -2.14 -11.25 10.24
CA MET A 68 -3.42 -11.96 10.24
C MET A 68 -4.42 -11.28 11.18
N ALA A 69 -4.01 -10.97 12.41
CA ALA A 69 -4.84 -10.25 13.37
C ALA A 69 -5.29 -8.88 12.83
N LEU A 70 -4.37 -8.11 12.24
CA LEU A 70 -4.69 -6.82 11.62
C LEU A 70 -5.71 -6.99 10.47
N ARG A 71 -5.51 -7.97 9.59
CA ARG A 71 -6.44 -8.25 8.50
C ARG A 71 -7.83 -8.56 9.02
N GLU A 72 -7.95 -9.43 10.00
CA GLU A 72 -9.23 -9.79 10.61
C GLU A 72 -9.91 -8.56 11.22
N THR A 73 -9.17 -7.73 11.98
CA THR A 73 -9.72 -6.50 12.54
C THR A 73 -10.20 -5.52 11.46
N VAL A 74 -9.42 -5.32 10.40
CA VAL A 74 -9.78 -4.40 9.31
C VAL A 74 -10.99 -4.90 8.52
N LEU A 75 -11.11 -6.22 8.31
CA LEU A 75 -12.25 -6.79 7.59
C LEU A 75 -13.57 -6.71 8.37
N GLN A 76 -13.51 -6.61 9.69
CA GLN A 76 -14.69 -6.41 10.55
C GLN A 76 -15.05 -4.93 10.75
N ALA A 77 -14.23 -4.00 10.27
CA ALA A 77 -14.53 -2.58 10.37
C ALA A 77 -15.77 -2.25 9.52
N PRO A 78 -16.73 -1.46 10.03
CA PRO A 78 -17.89 -1.05 9.27
C PRO A 78 -17.46 -0.19 8.07
N ALA A 79 -18.13 -0.41 6.94
CA ALA A 79 -17.94 0.37 5.72
C ALA A 79 -19.32 0.82 5.20
N ASP A 80 -19.50 2.13 5.11
CA ASP A 80 -20.71 2.71 4.53
C ASP A 80 -20.61 2.72 3.01
N LEU A 81 -21.65 2.18 2.36
CA LEU A 81 -21.78 2.16 0.91
C LEU A 81 -23.13 2.78 0.53
N ALA A 82 -23.11 3.64 -0.48
CA ALA A 82 -24.29 4.34 -0.98
C ALA A 82 -24.51 4.02 -2.46
N ALA A 83 -25.74 3.64 -2.82
CA ALA A 83 -26.13 3.49 -4.22
C ALA A 83 -26.61 4.85 -4.76
N ILE A 84 -25.82 5.47 -5.63
CA ILE A 84 -26.05 6.83 -6.13
C ILE A 84 -26.78 6.80 -7.46
N LEU A 85 -28.09 7.07 -7.44
CA LEU A 85 -28.93 7.14 -8.63
C LEU A 85 -28.45 8.21 -9.63
N HIS A 86 -28.13 9.41 -9.14
CA HIS A 86 -27.76 10.54 -9.98
C HIS A 86 -27.01 11.61 -9.19
N ARG A 87 -26.08 12.30 -9.86
CA ARG A 87 -25.44 13.53 -9.37
C ARG A 87 -25.64 14.62 -10.42
N MET A 88 -26.39 15.66 -10.07
CA MET A 88 -26.59 16.83 -10.93
C MET A 88 -25.95 18.07 -10.31
N ARG A 89 -25.52 19.00 -11.16
CA ARG A 89 -25.09 20.34 -10.75
C ARG A 89 -26.14 21.33 -11.22
N LEU A 90 -26.65 22.11 -10.28
CA LEU A 90 -27.66 23.14 -10.53
C LEU A 90 -27.16 24.48 -9.99
N PRO A 91 -27.50 25.61 -10.63
CA PRO A 91 -27.34 26.93 -10.04
C PRO A 91 -28.09 27.04 -8.71
N ALA A 92 -27.56 27.82 -7.76
CA ALA A 92 -28.17 27.99 -6.44
C ALA A 92 -29.63 28.48 -6.51
N HIS A 93 -29.93 29.43 -7.40
CA HIS A 93 -31.27 29.98 -7.57
C HIS A 93 -32.31 28.93 -8.03
N GLU A 94 -31.89 27.88 -8.74
CA GLU A 94 -32.81 26.79 -9.14
C GLU A 94 -33.15 25.89 -7.95
N VAL A 95 -32.18 25.65 -7.06
CA VAL A 95 -32.38 24.87 -5.84
C VAL A 95 -33.26 25.62 -4.84
N GLU A 96 -33.08 26.94 -4.73
CA GLU A 96 -33.90 27.81 -3.88
C GLU A 96 -35.37 27.86 -4.30
N ALA A 97 -35.65 27.65 -5.60
CA ALA A 97 -36.99 27.61 -6.15
C ALA A 97 -37.69 26.25 -5.98
N PHE A 98 -37.10 25.29 -5.24
CA PHE A 98 -37.71 23.97 -5.07
C PHE A 98 -38.96 23.99 -4.19
N GLU A 99 -40.02 23.40 -4.71
CA GLU A 99 -41.31 23.30 -4.00
C GLU A 99 -41.71 21.84 -3.73
N PRO A 100 -42.41 21.55 -2.60
CA PRO A 100 -42.95 20.23 -2.35
C PRO A 100 -43.83 19.74 -3.51
N GLY A 101 -43.55 18.52 -4.00
CA GLY A 101 -44.26 17.93 -5.14
C GLY A 101 -43.62 18.22 -6.50
N GLN A 102 -42.59 19.07 -6.56
CA GLN A 102 -41.80 19.27 -7.76
C GLN A 102 -41.08 17.97 -8.17
N ARG A 103 -41.10 17.69 -9.48
CA ARG A 103 -40.45 16.51 -10.06
C ARG A 103 -39.12 16.91 -10.70
N LEU A 104 -38.04 16.29 -10.27
CA LEU A 104 -36.72 16.46 -10.87
C LEU A 104 -36.50 15.37 -11.92
N MET A 105 -36.09 15.78 -13.12
CA MET A 105 -35.69 14.85 -14.17
C MET A 105 -34.28 14.35 -13.87
N LEU A 106 -34.08 13.04 -13.91
CA LEU A 106 -32.79 12.38 -13.72
C LEU A 106 -32.33 11.79 -15.06
N PRO A 107 -31.83 12.61 -16.01
CA PRO A 107 -31.47 12.14 -17.33
C PRO A 107 -30.33 11.12 -17.26
N GLY A 108 -30.41 10.07 -18.07
CA GLY A 108 -29.37 9.04 -18.16
C GLY A 108 -29.31 8.07 -16.97
N VAL A 109 -30.28 8.13 -16.04
CA VAL A 109 -30.35 7.16 -14.94
C VAL A 109 -31.03 5.89 -15.40
N SER A 110 -30.35 4.76 -15.21
CA SER A 110 -30.91 3.43 -15.37
C SER A 110 -30.90 2.71 -14.03
N LEU A 111 -32.05 2.17 -13.62
CA LEU A 111 -32.11 1.31 -12.43
C LEU A 111 -31.31 0.00 -12.62
N ALA A 112 -30.92 -0.30 -13.86
CA ALA A 112 -30.09 -1.44 -14.21
C ALA A 112 -28.60 -1.25 -13.91
N ALA A 113 -28.13 0.01 -13.84
CA ALA A 113 -26.72 0.32 -13.76
C ALA A 113 -26.50 1.59 -12.95
N ILE A 114 -26.48 1.43 -11.63
CA ILE A 114 -26.25 2.49 -10.65
C ILE A 114 -24.85 2.31 -10.04
N ASP A 115 -24.18 3.40 -9.70
CA ASP A 115 -22.91 3.34 -8.99
C ASP A 115 -23.12 3.07 -7.50
N LEU A 116 -22.42 2.07 -6.99
CA LEU A 116 -22.21 1.86 -5.57
C LEU A 116 -20.94 2.60 -5.18
N GLU A 117 -21.06 3.60 -4.32
CA GLU A 117 -19.94 4.45 -3.87
C GLU A 117 -19.60 4.17 -2.41
N ASP A 118 -18.33 4.34 -2.05
CA ASP A 118 -17.88 4.37 -0.65
C ASP A 118 -18.16 5.73 0.02
N GLY A 119 -17.87 5.83 1.32
CA GLY A 119 -18.01 7.08 2.08
C GLY A 119 -17.18 8.25 1.56
N GLY A 120 -16.20 8.01 0.67
CA GLY A 120 -15.42 9.04 -0.02
C GLY A 120 -15.99 9.46 -1.38
N GLY A 121 -17.12 8.87 -1.80
CA GLY A 121 -17.73 9.12 -3.10
C GLY A 121 -17.03 8.43 -4.27
N ARG A 122 -16.16 7.44 -4.00
CA ARG A 122 -15.52 6.65 -5.04
C ARG A 122 -16.44 5.49 -5.44
N ALA A 123 -16.72 5.35 -6.73
CA ALA A 123 -17.42 4.19 -7.26
C ALA A 123 -16.60 2.91 -7.05
N VAL A 124 -17.18 1.95 -6.35
CA VAL A 124 -16.57 0.64 -6.04
C VAL A 124 -17.17 -0.50 -6.87
N ALA A 125 -18.42 -0.37 -7.32
CA ALA A 125 -19.09 -1.37 -8.15
C ALA A 125 -20.30 -0.79 -8.91
N LYS A 126 -20.77 -1.51 -9.93
CA LYS A 126 -22.07 -1.28 -10.56
C LYS A 126 -23.13 -2.20 -9.96
N VAL A 127 -24.32 -1.66 -9.74
CA VAL A 127 -25.43 -2.38 -9.12
C VAL A 127 -26.77 -2.14 -9.80
N ARG A 128 -27.67 -3.11 -9.63
CA ARG A 128 -29.09 -3.03 -10.01
C ARG A 128 -29.94 -2.69 -8.80
N LEU A 129 -30.75 -1.63 -8.87
CA LEU A 129 -31.73 -1.34 -7.83
C LEU A 129 -32.95 -2.28 -7.95
N GLY A 130 -33.39 -2.78 -6.82
CA GLY A 130 -34.59 -3.59 -6.71
C GLY A 130 -35.13 -3.57 -5.29
N GLN A 131 -35.80 -4.67 -4.94
CA GLN A 131 -36.40 -4.85 -3.63
C GLN A 131 -36.11 -6.24 -3.08
N PHE A 132 -35.91 -6.33 -1.78
CA PHE A 132 -35.80 -7.59 -1.05
C PHE A 132 -36.52 -7.46 0.29
N ALA A 133 -37.41 -8.39 0.60
CA ALA A 133 -38.23 -8.36 1.82
C ALA A 133 -38.96 -7.01 2.06
N GLY A 134 -39.45 -6.37 1.00
CA GLY A 134 -40.14 -5.08 1.08
C GLY A 134 -39.24 -3.85 1.28
N LEU A 135 -37.93 -4.06 1.36
CA LEU A 135 -36.94 -2.99 1.49
C LEU A 135 -36.26 -2.71 0.14
N ARG A 136 -35.81 -1.47 -0.06
CA ARG A 136 -34.96 -1.10 -1.20
C ARG A 136 -33.63 -1.84 -1.05
N ALA A 137 -33.27 -2.61 -2.08
CA ALA A 137 -32.07 -3.42 -2.08
C ALA A 137 -31.34 -3.27 -3.42
N VAL A 138 -30.05 -3.54 -3.43
CA VAL A 138 -29.24 -3.53 -4.64
C VAL A 138 -28.61 -4.90 -4.88
N ARG A 139 -28.54 -5.31 -6.14
CA ARG A 139 -27.82 -6.50 -6.58
C ARG A 139 -26.52 -6.07 -7.25
N LEU A 140 -25.39 -6.66 -6.86
CA LEU A 140 -24.12 -6.48 -7.57
C LEU A 140 -24.25 -7.03 -8.99
N SER A 141 -23.89 -6.23 -9.99
CA SER A 141 -23.86 -6.66 -11.39
C SER A 141 -22.57 -7.44 -11.66
N GLN A 142 -22.64 -8.53 -12.40
CA GLN A 142 -21.43 -9.23 -12.84
C GLN A 142 -20.74 -8.43 -13.96
N PRO A 143 -19.42 -8.60 -14.19
CA PRO A 143 -18.74 -7.92 -15.28
C PRO A 143 -19.38 -8.18 -16.64
N GLU A 144 -19.95 -9.38 -16.86
CA GLU A 144 -20.71 -9.72 -18.08
C GLU A 144 -22.05 -8.98 -18.25
N ASP A 145 -22.67 -8.52 -17.16
CA ASP A 145 -23.94 -7.77 -17.19
C ASP A 145 -23.74 -6.30 -17.61
N ALA A 146 -22.49 -5.82 -17.71
CA ALA A 146 -22.14 -4.44 -18.03
C ALA A 146 -22.13 -4.13 -19.56
N SER A 147 -22.66 -5.02 -20.39
CA SER A 147 -22.66 -4.85 -21.85
C SER A 147 -23.72 -3.88 -22.40
N ASP A 148 -24.62 -3.34 -21.58
CA ASP A 148 -25.51 -2.25 -21.98
C ASP A 148 -25.02 -0.89 -21.46
N GLY A 149 -24.06 -0.31 -22.20
CA GLY A 149 -23.75 1.13 -22.19
C GLY A 149 -22.68 1.63 -21.21
N LEU A 150 -21.41 1.59 -21.64
CA LEU A 150 -20.26 2.20 -20.94
C LEU A 150 -20.23 3.74 -21.10
N PRO A 151 -19.67 4.48 -20.13
CA PRO A 151 -18.29 4.94 -20.37
C PRO A 151 -17.25 4.43 -19.36
N ASP A 152 -16.02 4.31 -19.89
CA ASP A 152 -14.80 3.78 -19.28
C ASP A 152 -14.38 4.51 -17.99
N GLY A 153 -14.16 3.75 -16.92
CA GLY A 153 -13.66 4.30 -15.66
C GLY A 153 -13.24 3.32 -14.57
N VAL A 154 -13.29 2.01 -14.80
CA VAL A 154 -12.86 1.03 -13.80
C VAL A 154 -11.33 0.92 -13.83
N ARG A 155 -10.65 1.69 -12.97
CA ARG A 155 -9.22 1.45 -12.67
C ARG A 155 -9.09 0.24 -11.76
N GLU A 156 -8.50 -0.82 -12.30
CA GLU A 156 -8.04 -1.99 -11.55
C GLU A 156 -7.22 -1.59 -10.33
N ILE A 157 -7.51 -2.25 -9.21
CA ILE A 157 -6.68 -2.23 -8.01
C ILE A 157 -5.42 -3.04 -8.35
N PRO A 158 -4.20 -2.47 -8.32
CA PRO A 158 -3.01 -3.21 -8.70
C PRO A 158 -2.79 -4.39 -7.75
N ALA A 159 -2.78 -5.60 -8.32
CA ALA A 159 -2.43 -6.81 -7.60
C ALA A 159 -0.98 -6.71 -7.08
N ARG A 160 -0.78 -7.13 -5.83
CA ARG A 160 0.52 -7.17 -5.16
C ARG A 160 1.48 -8.04 -5.99
N PRO A 161 2.68 -7.56 -6.36
CA PRO A 161 3.62 -8.35 -7.16
C PRO A 161 4.05 -9.59 -6.37
N ALA A 162 3.98 -10.75 -7.03
CA ALA A 162 4.48 -12.01 -6.50
C ALA A 162 5.98 -11.88 -6.23
N ALA A 163 6.38 -12.17 -5.00
CA ALA A 163 7.78 -12.24 -4.62
C ALA A 163 8.46 -13.34 -5.45
N ARG A 164 9.47 -12.96 -6.24
CA ARG A 164 10.34 -13.91 -6.92
C ARG A 164 11.15 -14.65 -5.88
N ALA A 165 11.04 -15.98 -5.86
CA ALA A 165 12.01 -16.85 -5.23
C ALA A 165 13.27 -16.90 -6.11
N GLY A 166 14.41 -16.59 -5.51
CA GLY A 166 15.76 -16.75 -6.05
C GLY A 166 16.68 -17.09 -4.89
#